data_AF-A0A2V5PEF4-F1
#
_entry.id   AF-A0A2V5PEF4-F1
#
_cell.length_a   1.000
_cell.length_b   1.000
_cell.length_c   1.000
_cell.angle_alpha   90.00
_cell.angle_beta   90.00
_cell.angle_gamma   90.00
#
_symmetry.space_group_name_H-M   'P 1'
#
loop_
_entity.id
_entity.type
_entity.pdbx_description
1 polymer ?
#
loop_
_entity_poly.entity_id
_entity_poly.type
_entity_poly.pdbx_seq_one_letter_code
_entity_poly.pdbx_strand_id
1 'polypeptide(L)'
;MMNRREFLKTGAGSLAVTALAPTAFAAEEKASHPAAAAAKRQIRKAIMWGTVGLKGSVLEKMKALKEAGFEGAEMNSHMDQNEVLRARDETGLVIPSVCGVHHWGKPLSDPNPKVREEGLEALKQTLRDGKKYGASSVLLVPAVVNKEVSYTDAYSRSQGEIR
;
A
#
# COMPACT_ATOMS: atom_id res chain seq x y z
N MET A 1 10.22 -14.12 31.73
CA MET A 1 10.15 -14.00 30.26
C MET A 1 11.16 -12.96 29.84
N MET A 2 12.14 -13.33 29.02
CA MET A 2 13.19 -12.42 28.56
C MET A 2 12.68 -11.62 27.36
N ASN A 3 12.81 -10.29 27.39
CA ASN A 3 12.31 -9.45 26.29
C ASN A 3 13.33 -9.33 25.14
N ARG A 4 12.85 -8.89 23.96
CA ARG A 4 13.68 -8.78 22.74
C ARG A 4 14.94 -7.93 22.92
N ARG A 5 14.92 -6.94 23.81
CA ARG A 5 16.08 -6.07 24.10
C ARG A 5 17.09 -6.73 25.01
N GLU A 6 16.65 -7.61 25.92
CA GLU A 6 17.54 -8.40 26.77
C GLU A 6 18.27 -9.47 25.95
N PHE A 7 17.57 -10.15 25.03
CA PHE A 7 18.19 -11.12 24.12
C PHE A 7 19.35 -10.54 23.30
N LEU A 8 19.18 -9.32 22.76
CA LEU A 8 20.22 -8.64 21.98
C LEU A 8 21.42 -8.20 22.83
N LYS A 9 21.20 -7.88 24.12
CA LYS A 9 22.28 -7.52 25.04
C LYS A 9 23.10 -8.76 25.45
N THR A 10 22.44 -9.90 25.63
CA THR A 10 23.11 -11.15 26.00
C THR A 10 23.85 -11.79 24.82
N GLY A 11 23.43 -11.51 23.57
CA GLY A 11 24.05 -12.08 22.36
C GLY A 11 25.39 -11.47 21.93
N ALA A 12 25.80 -10.32 22.48
CA ALA A 12 27.03 -9.63 22.07
C ALA A 12 28.31 -10.11 22.80
N GLY A 13 28.21 -11.06 23.72
CA GLY A 13 29.27 -11.42 24.66
C GLY A 13 30.00 -12.75 24.41
N SER A 14 30.07 -13.26 23.18
CA SER A 14 30.70 -14.58 22.94
C SER A 14 31.39 -14.71 21.58
N LEU A 15 32.35 -13.84 21.27
CA LEU A 15 33.35 -14.12 20.25
C LEU A 15 34.72 -13.62 20.72
N ALA A 16 35.40 -14.46 21.52
CA ALA A 16 36.81 -14.31 21.76
C ALA A 16 37.51 -15.68 21.65
N VAL A 17 38.53 -15.69 20.80
CA VAL A 17 39.64 -16.64 20.66
C VAL A 17 39.43 -17.86 19.75
N THR A 18 39.92 -17.72 18.52
CA THR A 18 41.01 -18.58 18.00
C THR A 18 41.90 -17.76 17.06
N ALA A 19 43.11 -17.47 17.52
CA ALA A 19 44.21 -16.98 16.69
C ALA A 19 44.86 -18.16 15.93
N LEU A 20 45.57 -17.81 14.84
CA LEU A 20 46.48 -18.62 14.00
C LEU A 20 45.89 -19.13 12.67
N ALA A 21 45.99 -18.28 11.63
CA ALA A 21 46.56 -18.60 10.32
C ALA A 21 46.52 -17.33 9.41
N PRO A 22 47.64 -16.62 9.20
CA PRO A 22 47.70 -15.64 8.12
C PRO A 22 47.82 -16.41 6.79
N THR A 23 47.38 -15.83 5.67
CA THR A 23 47.59 -16.32 4.29
C THR A 23 46.54 -17.24 3.65
N ALA A 24 45.24 -16.96 3.77
CA ALA A 24 44.24 -17.59 2.88
C ALA A 24 43.24 -16.63 2.21
N PHE A 25 43.28 -15.33 2.49
CA PHE A 25 42.43 -14.35 1.80
C PHE A 25 43.26 -13.17 1.29
N ALA A 26 44.30 -13.46 0.51
CA ALA A 26 44.86 -12.50 -0.44
C ALA A 26 44.22 -12.77 -1.80
N ALA A 27 42.90 -12.54 -1.90
CA ALA A 27 42.22 -12.43 -3.17
C ALA A 27 42.12 -10.93 -3.49
N GLU A 28 42.80 -10.55 -4.56
CA GLU A 28 42.89 -9.25 -5.20
C GLU A 28 41.80 -8.24 -4.79
N GLU A 29 42.24 -7.18 -4.10
CA GLU A 29 41.52 -5.93 -3.97
C GLU A 29 41.51 -5.24 -5.35
N LYS A 30 40.70 -5.78 -6.27
CA LYS A 30 40.39 -5.13 -7.52
C LYS A 30 39.53 -3.92 -7.16
N ALA A 31 40.16 -2.74 -7.19
CA ALA A 31 39.61 -1.42 -6.98
C ALA A 31 38.07 -1.40 -7.14
N SER A 32 37.38 -1.44 -6.00
CA SER A 32 35.96 -1.17 -5.96
C SER A 32 35.75 0.24 -6.47
N HIS A 33 34.89 0.38 -7.47
CA HIS A 33 34.43 1.69 -7.93
C HIS A 33 34.03 2.52 -6.70
N PRO A 34 34.38 3.82 -6.62
CA PRO A 34 33.84 4.64 -5.54
C PRO A 34 32.33 4.52 -5.65
N ALA A 35 31.70 3.97 -4.61
CA ALA A 35 30.25 3.87 -4.52
C ALA A 35 29.73 5.30 -4.55
N ALA A 36 29.36 5.78 -5.74
CA ALA A 36 28.69 7.04 -5.91
C ALA A 36 27.51 7.00 -4.95
N ALA A 37 27.49 7.91 -3.97
CA ALA A 37 26.42 8.00 -2.99
C ALA A 37 25.10 7.96 -3.75
N ALA A 38 24.32 6.89 -3.55
CA ALA A 38 23.11 6.65 -4.33
C ALA A 38 22.25 7.91 -4.27
N ALA A 39 21.94 8.49 -5.42
CA ALA A 39 21.15 9.71 -5.51
C ALA A 39 19.87 9.52 -4.68
N LYS A 40 19.59 10.45 -3.76
CA LYS A 40 18.37 10.38 -2.93
C LYS A 40 17.16 10.36 -3.87
N ARG A 41 16.44 9.23 -3.88
CA ARG A 41 15.16 9.11 -4.58
C ARG A 41 14.18 10.12 -3.98
N GLN A 42 13.58 10.93 -4.84
CA GLN A 42 12.49 11.83 -4.47
C GLN A 42 11.20 11.00 -4.32
N ILE A 43 10.98 10.47 -3.12
CA ILE A 43 9.78 9.68 -2.79
C ILE A 43 8.71 10.63 -2.29
N ARG A 44 7.61 10.73 -3.05
CA ARG A 44 6.42 11.48 -2.64
C ARG A 44 5.57 10.65 -1.68
N LYS A 45 5.12 11.26 -0.59
CA LYS A 45 4.30 10.57 0.42
C LYS A 45 2.82 10.82 0.19
N ALA A 46 2.03 9.74 0.22
CA ALA A 46 0.59 9.80 0.23
C ALA A 46 0.01 9.01 1.41
N ILE A 47 -1.23 9.29 1.77
CA ILE A 47 -1.95 8.62 2.86
C ILE A 47 -3.26 8.01 2.35
N MET A 48 -3.62 6.84 2.88
CA MET A 48 -4.91 6.20 2.61
C MET A 48 -6.03 7.00 3.25
N TRP A 49 -7.02 7.45 2.47
CA TRP A 49 -8.13 8.26 2.95
C TRP A 49 -8.89 7.61 4.11
N GLY A 50 -9.08 6.28 4.04
CA GLY A 50 -9.69 5.50 5.11
C GLY A 50 -8.94 5.52 6.46
N THR A 51 -7.67 5.96 6.49
CA THR A 51 -6.88 6.10 7.73
C THR A 51 -6.90 7.52 8.30
N VAL A 52 -7.50 8.48 7.59
CA VAL A 52 -7.59 9.88 8.03
C VAL A 52 -8.71 10.01 9.06
N GLY A 53 -8.35 9.87 10.34
CA GLY A 53 -9.27 9.97 11.49
C GLY A 53 -9.81 11.37 11.81
N LEU A 54 -9.58 12.35 10.92
CA LEU A 54 -10.06 13.72 11.08
C LEU A 54 -11.55 13.81 10.72
N LYS A 55 -12.28 14.68 11.44
CA LYS A 55 -13.64 15.10 11.07
C LYS A 55 -13.58 16.28 10.11
N GLY A 56 -14.72 16.63 9.52
CA GLY A 56 -14.84 17.75 8.58
C GLY A 56 -15.05 17.31 7.13
N SER A 57 -15.20 18.31 6.27
CA SER A 57 -15.33 18.22 4.82
C SER A 57 -14.10 17.61 4.16
N VAL A 58 -14.21 17.22 2.89
CA VAL A 58 -13.06 16.73 2.12
C VAL A 58 -11.95 17.77 2.07
N LEU A 59 -12.32 19.05 1.89
CA LEU A 59 -11.38 20.17 1.82
C LEU A 59 -10.59 20.35 3.11
N GLU A 60 -11.26 20.36 4.27
CA GLU A 60 -10.60 20.53 5.57
C GLU A 60 -9.58 19.41 5.83
N LYS A 61 -9.96 18.16 5.52
CA LYS A 61 -9.04 17.03 5.67
C LYS A 61 -7.87 17.15 4.70
N MET A 62 -8.09 17.46 3.43
CA MET A 62 -7.01 17.64 2.45
C MET A 62 -6.06 18.78 2.83
N LYS A 63 -6.57 19.89 3.38
CA LYS A 63 -5.73 20.96 3.94
C LYS A 63 -4.85 20.45 5.07
N ALA A 64 -5.42 19.70 6.02
CA ALA A 64 -4.66 19.10 7.11
C ALA A 64 -3.61 18.09 6.62
N LEU A 65 -3.91 17.30 5.58
CA LEU A 65 -2.94 16.39 4.97
C LEU A 65 -1.76 17.15 4.34
N LYS A 66 -2.06 18.25 3.63
CA LYS A 66 -1.03 19.11 3.04
C LYS A 66 -0.14 19.74 4.11
N GLU A 67 -0.74 20.25 5.19
CA GLU A 67 -0.03 20.81 6.34
C GLU A 67 0.85 19.76 7.03
N ALA A 68 0.38 18.51 7.13
CA ALA A 68 1.15 17.39 7.65
C ALA A 68 2.29 16.91 6.73
N GLY A 69 2.47 17.53 5.56
CA GLY A 69 3.56 17.24 4.62
C GLY A 69 3.28 16.06 3.68
N PHE A 70 2.02 15.62 3.56
CA PHE A 70 1.65 14.70 2.48
C PHE A 70 1.54 15.45 1.15
N GLU A 71 1.91 14.76 0.09
CA GLU A 71 1.82 15.26 -1.28
C GLU A 71 0.63 14.65 -2.03
N GLY A 72 0.02 13.59 -1.49
CA GLY A 72 -1.19 13.02 -2.05
C GLY A 72 -2.05 12.24 -1.07
N ALA A 73 -3.19 11.78 -1.56
CA ALA A 73 -4.11 10.93 -0.82
C ALA A 73 -4.67 9.83 -1.73
N GLU A 74 -4.67 8.59 -1.25
CA GLU A 74 -5.44 7.51 -1.88
C GLU A 74 -6.91 7.68 -1.49
N MET A 75 -7.70 8.25 -2.39
CA MET A 75 -9.08 8.58 -2.13
C MET A 75 -9.97 7.33 -2.13
N ASN A 76 -11.06 7.36 -1.38
CA ASN A 76 -12.09 6.33 -1.51
C ASN A 76 -12.86 6.50 -2.84
N SER A 77 -13.28 5.38 -3.42
CA SER A 77 -14.32 5.36 -4.46
C SER A 77 -15.70 5.74 -3.89
N HIS A 78 -16.67 6.02 -4.77
CA HIS A 78 -18.06 6.32 -4.44
C HIS A 78 -18.25 7.60 -3.58
N MET A 79 -17.28 8.52 -3.65
CA MET A 79 -17.40 9.86 -3.07
C MET A 79 -18.06 10.83 -4.06
N ASP A 80 -18.47 12.03 -3.60
CA ASP A 80 -18.79 13.14 -4.51
C ASP A 80 -17.53 13.54 -5.28
N GLN A 81 -17.49 13.16 -6.56
CA GLN A 81 -16.34 13.40 -7.41
C GLN A 81 -16.01 14.89 -7.56
N ASN A 82 -17.01 15.76 -7.57
CA ASN A 82 -16.81 17.19 -7.74
C ASN A 82 -16.25 17.81 -6.44
N GLU A 83 -16.69 17.33 -5.27
CA GLU A 83 -16.10 17.74 -3.99
C GLU A 83 -14.62 17.34 -3.92
N VAL A 84 -14.30 16.09 -4.28
CA VAL A 84 -12.92 15.58 -4.29
C VAL A 84 -12.04 16.40 -5.23
N LEU A 85 -12.50 16.68 -6.45
CA LEU A 85 -11.73 17.46 -7.43
C LEU A 85 -11.52 18.91 -7.00
N ARG A 86 -12.54 19.58 -6.46
CA ARG A 86 -12.38 20.95 -5.93
C ARG A 86 -11.35 20.99 -4.80
N ALA A 87 -11.42 20.06 -3.85
CA ALA A 87 -10.49 20.00 -2.73
C ALA A 87 -9.06 19.66 -3.18
N ARG A 88 -8.91 18.75 -4.16
CA ARG A 88 -7.62 18.44 -4.80
C ARG A 88 -7.01 19.70 -5.41
N ASP A 89 -7.79 20.43 -6.21
CA ASP A 89 -7.33 21.60 -6.95
C ASP A 89 -6.96 22.76 -6.00
N GLU A 90 -7.73 22.95 -4.93
CA GLU A 90 -7.46 23.99 -3.92
C GLU A 90 -6.22 23.68 -3.07
N THR A 91 -5.95 22.41 -2.77
CA THR A 91 -4.83 22.01 -1.89
C THR A 91 -3.55 21.66 -2.64
N GLY A 92 -3.66 21.39 -3.94
CA GLY A 92 -2.55 20.90 -4.77
C GLY A 92 -2.08 19.50 -4.39
N LEU A 93 -2.87 18.72 -3.65
CA LEU A 93 -2.59 17.30 -3.42
C LEU A 93 -2.82 16.50 -4.70
N VAL A 94 -2.01 15.47 -4.93
CA VAL A 94 -2.27 14.49 -5.99
C VAL A 94 -3.12 13.33 -5.48
N ILE A 95 -3.85 12.67 -6.38
CA ILE A 95 -4.60 11.44 -6.08
C ILE A 95 -3.93 10.28 -6.84
N PRO A 96 -2.91 9.60 -6.27
CA PRO A 96 -2.14 8.59 -7.00
C PRO A 96 -2.90 7.26 -7.19
N SER A 97 -3.79 6.92 -6.25
CA SER A 97 -4.60 5.72 -6.28
C SER A 97 -6.01 5.99 -5.73
N VAL A 98 -6.94 5.08 -6.01
CA VAL A 98 -8.30 5.06 -5.44
C VAL A 98 -8.58 3.72 -4.77
N CYS A 99 -9.06 3.73 -3.53
CA CYS A 99 -9.46 2.53 -2.80
C CYS A 99 -10.92 2.15 -3.09
N GLY A 100 -11.13 0.90 -3.53
CA GLY A 100 -12.47 0.32 -3.68
C GLY A 100 -13.13 0.11 -2.31
N VAL A 101 -14.20 0.85 -1.97
CA VAL A 101 -14.78 0.75 -0.61
C VAL A 101 -15.63 -0.51 -0.39
N HIS A 102 -16.08 -1.16 -1.47
CA HIS A 102 -17.00 -2.29 -1.40
C HIS A 102 -16.33 -3.67 -1.47
N HIS A 103 -15.03 -3.76 -1.79
CA HIS A 103 -14.39 -5.04 -2.10
C HIS A 103 -14.38 -6.04 -0.93
N TRP A 104 -14.50 -5.57 0.32
CA TRP A 104 -14.62 -6.44 1.49
C TRP A 104 -16.06 -6.92 1.73
N GLY A 105 -17.05 -6.07 1.43
CA GLY A 105 -18.48 -6.40 1.63
C GLY A 105 -19.11 -7.13 0.44
N LYS A 106 -18.47 -7.06 -0.73
CA LYS A 106 -18.90 -7.67 -2.00
C LYS A 106 -17.70 -8.35 -2.70
N PRO A 107 -17.10 -9.40 -2.09
CA PRO A 107 -15.89 -10.00 -2.62
C PRO A 107 -16.18 -10.75 -3.93
N LEU A 108 -15.24 -10.68 -4.89
CA LEU A 108 -15.36 -11.40 -6.17
C LEU A 108 -15.15 -12.92 -6.02
N SER A 109 -14.91 -13.40 -4.79
CA SER A 109 -14.85 -14.82 -4.45
C SER A 109 -16.14 -15.39 -3.87
N ASP A 110 -17.16 -14.56 -3.64
CA ASP A 110 -18.40 -14.98 -2.99
C ASP A 110 -19.06 -16.15 -3.74
N PRO A 111 -19.59 -17.18 -3.05
CA PRO A 111 -20.31 -18.28 -3.71
C PRO A 111 -21.57 -17.79 -4.44
N ASN A 112 -22.20 -16.72 -3.99
CA ASN A 112 -23.37 -16.14 -4.62
C ASN A 112 -22.97 -15.29 -5.85
N PRO A 113 -23.38 -15.67 -7.07
CA PRO A 113 -23.07 -14.91 -8.28
C PRO A 113 -23.56 -13.46 -8.24
N LYS A 114 -24.67 -13.17 -7.55
CA LYS A 114 -25.19 -11.81 -7.43
C LYS A 114 -24.28 -10.91 -6.60
N VAL A 115 -23.64 -11.45 -5.56
CA VAL A 115 -22.67 -10.69 -4.75
C VAL A 115 -21.44 -10.36 -5.58
N ARG A 116 -20.99 -11.30 -6.44
CA ARG A 116 -19.87 -11.05 -7.36
C ARG A 116 -20.20 -10.01 -8.42
N GLU A 117 -21.40 -10.06 -9.00
CA GLU A 117 -21.88 -9.04 -9.93
C GLU A 117 -21.88 -7.64 -9.31
N GLU A 118 -22.41 -7.50 -8.10
CA GLU A 118 -22.38 -6.24 -7.34
C GLU A 118 -20.95 -5.77 -7.05
N GLY A 119 -20.05 -6.69 -6.69
CA GLY A 119 -18.62 -6.41 -6.48
C GLY A 119 -17.91 -5.94 -7.75
N LEU A 120 -18.21 -6.56 -8.88
CA LEU A 120 -17.63 -6.21 -10.18
C LEU A 120 -18.11 -4.83 -10.64
N GLU A 121 -19.39 -4.51 -10.46
CA GLU A 121 -19.89 -3.15 -10.75
C GLU A 121 -19.25 -2.09 -9.85
N ALA A 122 -19.02 -2.40 -8.56
CA ALA A 122 -18.30 -1.52 -7.66
C ALA A 122 -16.82 -1.32 -8.07
N LEU A 123 -16.15 -2.36 -8.56
CA LEU A 123 -14.81 -2.26 -9.13
C LEU A 123 -14.81 -1.36 -10.38
N LYS A 124 -15.77 -1.55 -11.29
CA LYS A 124 -15.92 -0.69 -12.48
C LYS A 124 -16.16 0.77 -12.08
N GLN A 125 -16.94 1.04 -11.05
CA GLN A 125 -17.10 2.40 -10.51
C GLN A 125 -15.79 2.95 -9.94
N THR A 126 -15.05 2.13 -9.19
CA THR A 126 -13.73 2.50 -8.66
C THR A 126 -12.76 2.90 -9.79
N LEU A 127 -12.78 2.18 -10.91
CA LEU A 127 -12.00 2.52 -12.11
C LEU A 127 -12.46 3.85 -12.75
N ARG A 128 -13.78 4.10 -12.81
CA ARG A 128 -14.34 5.38 -13.29
C ARG A 128 -13.92 6.55 -12.40
N ASP A 129 -13.97 6.37 -11.08
CA ASP A 129 -13.50 7.36 -10.10
C ASP A 129 -12.00 7.61 -10.28
N GLY A 130 -11.19 6.54 -10.40
CA GLY A 130 -9.76 6.65 -10.68
C GLY A 130 -9.47 7.48 -11.93
N LYS A 131 -10.17 7.22 -13.03
CA LYS A 131 -10.06 8.01 -14.27
C LYS A 131 -10.45 9.48 -14.04
N LYS A 132 -11.56 9.73 -13.32
CA LYS A 132 -12.04 11.09 -13.05
C LYS A 132 -11.06 11.88 -12.18
N TYR A 133 -10.45 11.24 -11.19
CA TYR A 133 -9.50 11.87 -10.26
C TYR A 133 -8.11 12.08 -10.87
N GLY A 134 -7.80 11.38 -11.96
CA GLY A 134 -6.46 11.37 -12.56
C GLY A 134 -5.51 10.39 -11.86
N ALA A 135 -6.04 9.39 -11.18
CA ALA A 135 -5.26 8.34 -10.53
C ALA A 135 -4.71 7.35 -11.56
N SER A 136 -3.52 6.82 -11.31
CA SER A 136 -2.88 5.82 -12.17
C SER A 136 -3.21 4.38 -11.78
N SER A 137 -3.87 4.17 -10.63
CA SER A 137 -4.15 2.85 -10.09
C SER A 137 -5.39 2.84 -9.20
N VAL A 138 -5.94 1.64 -9.00
CA VAL A 138 -7.00 1.38 -8.02
C VAL A 138 -6.59 0.23 -7.10
N LEU A 139 -6.99 0.30 -5.84
CA LEU A 139 -6.81 -0.79 -4.88
C LEU A 139 -8.07 -1.66 -4.88
N LEU A 140 -7.86 -2.94 -5.19
CA LEU A 140 -8.85 -4.01 -5.12
C LEU A 140 -8.32 -5.12 -4.22
N VAL A 141 -9.11 -5.54 -3.24
CA VAL A 141 -8.94 -6.85 -2.62
C VAL A 141 -9.85 -7.83 -3.35
N PRO A 142 -9.31 -8.70 -4.22
CA PRO A 142 -10.13 -9.44 -5.18
C PRO A 142 -10.90 -10.60 -4.53
N ALA A 143 -10.43 -11.11 -3.40
CA ALA A 143 -11.02 -12.30 -2.78
C ALA A 143 -10.81 -12.32 -1.26
N VAL A 144 -11.71 -13.04 -0.58
CA VAL A 144 -11.61 -13.42 0.83
C VAL A 144 -11.64 -14.94 0.93
N VAL A 145 -10.76 -15.50 1.78
CA VAL A 145 -10.78 -16.91 2.17
C VAL A 145 -11.40 -17.01 3.56
N ASN A 146 -12.39 -17.87 3.72
CA ASN A 146 -13.12 -18.07 4.98
C ASN A 146 -13.64 -19.53 5.07
N LYS A 147 -14.59 -19.81 5.96
CA LYS A 147 -15.12 -21.18 6.16
C LYS A 147 -15.93 -21.66 4.96
N GLU A 148 -16.51 -20.74 4.21
CA GLU A 148 -17.40 -20.98 3.07
C GLU A 148 -16.65 -20.94 1.73
N VAL A 149 -15.52 -20.24 1.67
CA VAL A 149 -14.72 -20.01 0.46
C VAL A 149 -13.30 -20.53 0.66
N SER A 150 -12.98 -21.63 -0.02
CA SER A 150 -11.63 -22.20 -0.06
C SER A 150 -10.65 -21.30 -0.82
N TYR A 151 -9.35 -21.49 -0.63
CA TYR A 151 -8.34 -20.79 -1.42
C TYR A 151 -8.51 -21.05 -2.93
N THR A 152 -8.81 -22.29 -3.32
CA THR A 152 -9.01 -22.67 -4.73
C THR A 152 -10.20 -21.93 -5.34
N ASP A 153 -11.31 -21.83 -4.60
CA ASP A 153 -12.49 -21.07 -5.03
C ASP A 153 -12.20 -19.57 -5.11
N ALA A 154 -11.52 -19.03 -4.10
CA ALA A 154 -11.11 -17.63 -4.05
C ALA A 154 -10.24 -17.27 -5.27
N TYR A 155 -9.23 -18.09 -5.56
CA TYR A 155 -8.38 -17.92 -6.72
C TYR A 155 -9.16 -18.01 -8.03
N SER A 156 -9.95 -19.08 -8.22
CA SER A 156 -10.62 -19.35 -9.50
C SER A 156 -11.72 -18.32 -9.81
N ARG A 157 -12.59 -18.01 -8.84
CA ARG A 157 -13.71 -17.08 -9.03
C ARG A 157 -13.22 -15.66 -9.24
N SER A 158 -12.31 -15.18 -8.40
CA SER A 158 -11.82 -13.80 -8.54
C SER A 158 -11.10 -13.56 -9.87
N GLN A 159 -10.33 -14.53 -10.38
CA GLN A 159 -9.71 -14.43 -11.70
C GLN A 159 -10.76 -14.41 -12.82
N GLY A 160 -11.85 -15.18 -12.68
CA GLY A 160 -12.96 -15.17 -13.65
C GLY A 160 -13.67 -13.82 -13.77
N GLU A 161 -13.67 -13.01 -12.71
CA GLU A 161 -14.29 -11.68 -12.71
C GLU A 161 -13.35 -10.56 -13.21
N ILE A 162 -12.01 -10.72 -13.11
CA ILE A 162 -11.04 -9.62 -13.34
C ILE A 162 -10.10 -9.80 -14.55
N ARG A 163 -10.07 -10.97 -15.18
CA ARG A 163 -9.19 -11.23 -16.34
C ARG A 163 -9.81 -10.88 -17.68
#